data_AF-A0A1H4DFS2-F1
#
_entry.id   AF-A0A1H4DFS2-F1
#
_cell.length_a   1.000
_cell.length_b   1.000
_cell.length_c   1.000
_cell.angle_alpha   90.00
_cell.angle_beta   90.00
_cell.angle_gamma   90.00
#
_symmetry.space_group_name_H-M   'P 1'
#
loop_
_entity.id
_entity.type
_entity.pdbx_description
1 polymer ?
#
loop_
_entity_poly.entity_id
_entity_poly.type
_entity_poly.pdbx_seq_one_letter_code
_entity_poly.pdbx_strand_id
1 'polypeptide(L)'
;MKRWDASVASRINARTTGAVSDGFWRGLTRAANHGKLWFAAAAVLVALGRPRAAARGLASLGLASLVANLVGKRLVGGDRPALTSIPLARRLERSPTSPSFPSGHTASAAAFATGVALEWPAAGAALAPLAAGVGYSRLHTGAHWLSDVVGGAAIGAGAAVGVKLLAPAVKPAVRRDPPTARMIDLPATGTGEGVFIVVNPGSGRGMGGPQPGPLLRERLPQAEVHELADGDDIGDVIERRLAAETPPTVLGVSGGDGTVAAVAQRARAAGLPLLVFPGGTFNHFAKAALLDSMDATLRALAAGSGREVDVADLTFGTGETITVLNTASVGLYPAFVEEREKHEKRLGKPIAALIAAIRVVRRGDPLEVEIDGRTRTVWSVFVGVDRYYPVAVAPIERRRLDDHLLDVRILFADGKPRSRGAVALAFGGRTDALVARMPFLQGPPALEARTVEEITIAARGDDPGYAHDGEASTETPGEPRRITLRVRPAALKVYSPRE
;
A
#
# COMPACT_ATOMS: atom_id res chain seq x y z
N MET A 1 9.41 37.51 27.74
CA MET A 1 10.04 37.14 26.45
C MET A 1 10.85 38.28 25.85
N LYS A 2 10.24 39.39 25.38
CA LYS A 2 10.97 40.47 24.64
C LYS A 2 12.26 41.00 25.30
N ARG A 3 12.30 41.21 26.62
CA ARG A 3 13.52 41.67 27.34
C ARG A 3 14.66 40.63 27.34
N TRP A 4 14.32 39.35 27.38
CA TRP A 4 15.28 38.25 27.36
C TRP A 4 15.85 38.06 25.95
N ASP A 5 14.98 38.06 24.93
CA ASP A 5 15.38 38.01 23.52
C ASP A 5 16.30 39.17 23.14
N ALA A 6 15.97 40.39 23.58
CA ALA A 6 16.81 41.57 23.38
C ALA A 6 18.18 41.45 24.06
N SER A 7 18.24 40.88 25.27
CA SER A 7 19.50 40.67 26.00
C SER A 7 20.40 39.63 25.30
N VAL A 8 19.83 38.56 24.76
CA VAL A 8 20.60 37.56 24.00
C VAL A 8 21.11 38.16 22.69
N ALA A 9 20.25 38.86 21.95
CA ALA A 9 20.64 39.52 20.71
C ALA A 9 21.76 40.55 20.94
N SER A 10 21.67 41.38 22.00
CA SER A 10 22.70 42.37 22.30
C SER A 10 24.04 41.71 22.63
N ARG A 11 24.05 40.61 23.39
CA ARG A 11 25.27 39.85 23.70
C ARG A 11 25.92 39.24 22.47
N ILE A 12 25.12 38.70 21.55
CA ILE A 12 25.62 38.15 20.27
C ILE A 12 26.19 39.27 19.39
N ASN A 13 25.50 40.41 19.33
CA ASN A 13 25.89 41.56 18.49
C ASN A 13 27.06 42.36 19.05
N ALA A 14 27.28 42.34 20.37
CA ALA A 14 28.42 42.99 21.03
C ALA A 14 29.76 42.28 20.79
N ARG A 15 29.75 41.00 20.37
CA ARG A 15 30.98 40.25 20.07
C ARG A 15 31.46 40.59 18.67
N THR A 16 32.77 40.77 18.49
CA THR A 16 33.42 40.81 17.17
C THR A 16 33.86 39.39 16.79
N THR A 17 33.51 38.95 15.58
CA THR A 17 33.76 37.57 15.10
C THR A 17 34.61 37.51 13.84
N GLY A 18 34.91 38.65 13.22
CA GLY A 18 35.70 38.77 11.99
C GLY A 18 34.91 38.41 10.72
N ALA A 19 35.41 38.89 9.58
CA ALA A 19 34.73 38.78 8.28
C ALA A 19 34.53 37.32 7.82
N VAL A 20 35.47 36.43 8.12
CA VAL A 20 35.40 35.01 7.75
C VAL A 20 34.24 34.33 8.47
N SER A 21 34.11 34.52 9.79
CA SER A 21 33.02 33.93 10.57
C SER A 21 31.66 34.51 10.17
N ASP A 22 31.59 35.83 9.97
CA ASP A 22 30.34 36.48 9.52
C ASP A 22 29.92 35.99 8.14
N GLY A 23 30.89 35.82 7.23
CA GLY A 23 30.68 35.22 5.91
C GLY A 23 30.19 33.77 5.99
N PHE A 24 30.77 32.95 6.87
CA PHE A 24 30.33 31.57 7.10
C PHE A 24 28.87 31.49 7.57
N TRP A 25 28.49 32.25 8.60
CA TRP A 25 27.12 32.21 9.13
C TRP A 25 26.09 32.73 8.13
N ARG A 26 26.44 33.76 7.34
CA ARG A 26 25.63 34.20 6.19
C ARG A 26 25.53 33.13 5.11
N GLY A 27 26.62 32.43 4.82
CA GLY A 27 26.65 31.28 3.90
C GLY A 27 25.72 30.16 4.35
N LEU A 28 25.81 29.76 5.62
CA LEU A 28 24.97 28.71 6.20
C LEU A 28 23.48 29.07 6.15
N THR A 29 23.13 30.33 6.42
CA THR A 29 21.75 30.80 6.28
C THR A 29 21.25 30.71 4.83
N ARG A 30 22.10 31.01 3.84
CA ARG A 30 21.76 30.89 2.42
C ARG A 30 21.60 29.44 1.99
N ALA A 31 22.45 28.54 2.47
CA ALA A 31 22.36 27.10 2.19
C ALA A 31 21.08 26.47 2.76
N ALA A 32 20.58 26.99 3.89
CA ALA A 32 19.33 26.57 4.49
C ALA A 32 18.06 27.04 3.75
N ASN A 33 18.18 28.00 2.80
CA ASN A 33 17.04 28.48 2.03
C ASN A 33 16.44 27.37 1.17
N HIS A 34 15.10 27.34 1.09
CA HIS A 34 14.32 26.36 0.32
C HIS A 34 14.62 24.89 0.68
N GLY A 35 15.22 24.63 1.84
CA GLY A 35 15.56 23.27 2.27
C GLY A 35 16.71 22.60 1.51
N LYS A 36 17.46 23.33 0.66
CA LYS A 36 18.53 22.77 -0.20
C LYS A 36 19.55 21.92 0.58
N LEU A 37 20.01 22.44 1.73
CA LEU A 37 20.92 21.72 2.62
C LEU A 37 20.37 20.35 3.05
N TRP A 38 19.08 20.26 3.34
CA TRP A 38 18.43 19.05 3.83
C TRP A 38 18.11 18.07 2.70
N PHE A 39 17.81 18.55 1.50
CA PHE A 39 17.71 17.69 0.31
C PHE A 39 19.06 17.06 -0.03
N ALA A 40 20.16 17.81 0.08
CA ALA A 40 21.51 17.26 -0.11
C ALA A 40 21.83 16.20 0.97
N ALA A 41 21.54 16.49 2.24
CA ALA A 41 21.70 15.50 3.32
C ALA A 41 20.85 14.24 3.11
N ALA A 42 19.62 14.39 2.60
CA ALA A 42 18.75 13.27 2.24
C ALA A 42 19.34 12.42 1.09
N ALA A 43 19.91 13.06 0.07
CA ALA A 43 20.57 12.35 -1.04
C ALA A 43 21.78 11.54 -0.55
N VAL A 44 22.59 12.09 0.37
CA VAL A 44 23.69 11.36 1.01
C VAL A 44 23.16 10.17 1.81
N LEU A 45 22.09 10.33 2.60
CA LEU A 45 21.47 9.23 3.33
C LEU A 45 20.96 8.13 2.39
N VAL A 46 20.39 8.48 1.22
CA VAL A 46 19.99 7.51 0.20
C VAL A 46 21.22 6.76 -0.35
N ALA A 47 22.30 7.48 -0.69
CA ALA A 47 23.54 6.89 -1.18
C ALA A 47 24.20 5.95 -0.16
N LEU A 48 24.05 6.23 1.15
CA LEU A 48 24.49 5.36 2.25
C LEU A 48 23.53 4.19 2.53
N GLY A 49 22.52 3.94 1.67
CA GLY A 49 21.56 2.85 1.84
C GLY A 49 20.57 3.07 2.99
N ARG A 50 20.25 4.33 3.31
CA ARG A 50 19.30 4.72 4.38
C ARG A 50 18.11 5.54 3.86
N PRO A 51 17.38 5.07 2.82
CA PRO A 51 16.27 5.82 2.22
C PRO A 51 15.11 6.09 3.20
N ARG A 52 14.90 5.23 4.20
CA ARG A 52 13.86 5.43 5.23
C ARG A 52 14.14 6.63 6.12
N ALA A 53 15.39 6.78 6.57
CA ALA A 53 15.82 7.92 7.36
C ALA A 53 15.71 9.23 6.54
N ALA A 54 16.11 9.19 5.27
CA ALA A 54 15.95 10.31 4.34
C ALA A 54 14.47 10.70 4.16
N ALA A 55 13.60 9.72 3.86
CA ALA A 55 12.17 9.94 3.67
C ALA A 55 11.50 10.49 4.95
N ARG A 56 11.83 9.94 6.12
CA ARG A 56 11.31 10.41 7.41
C ARG A 56 11.75 11.85 7.70
N GLY A 57 13.04 12.16 7.46
CA GLY A 57 13.58 13.51 7.59
C GLY A 57 12.87 14.51 6.69
N LEU A 58 12.71 14.18 5.40
CA LEU A 58 12.03 15.04 4.42
C LEU A 58 10.54 15.22 4.73
N ALA A 59 9.81 14.16 5.09
CA ALA A 59 8.41 14.24 5.48
C ALA A 59 8.23 15.13 6.73
N SER A 60 9.11 14.98 7.72
CA SER A 60 9.12 15.80 8.94
C SER A 60 9.39 17.27 8.60
N LEU A 61 10.36 17.55 7.72
CA LEU A 61 10.65 18.90 7.23
C LEU A 61 9.45 19.51 6.50
N GLY A 62 8.77 18.74 5.65
CA GLY A 62 7.58 19.17 4.92
C GLY A 62 6.45 19.56 5.86
N LEU A 63 6.14 18.70 6.83
CA LEU A 63 5.12 18.98 7.85
C LEU A 63 5.47 20.19 8.71
N ALA A 64 6.72 20.29 9.18
CA ALA A 64 7.17 21.44 9.97
C ALA A 64 7.07 22.76 9.18
N SER A 65 7.41 22.74 7.90
CA SER A 65 7.31 23.89 7.01
C SER A 65 5.86 24.30 6.79
N LEU A 66 4.95 23.34 6.66
CA LEU A 66 3.51 23.58 6.55
C LEU A 66 2.96 24.23 7.83
N VAL A 67 3.25 23.62 8.99
CA VAL A 67 2.79 24.11 10.30
C VAL A 67 3.37 25.50 10.60
N ALA A 68 4.66 25.71 10.39
CA ALA A 68 5.31 27.00 10.64
C ALA A 68 4.72 28.12 9.77
N ASN A 69 4.46 27.87 8.48
CA ASN A 69 3.98 28.89 7.55
C ASN A 69 2.47 29.12 7.60
N LEU A 70 1.66 28.06 7.77
CA LEU A 70 0.20 28.19 7.76
C LEU A 70 -0.39 28.52 9.12
N VAL A 71 0.21 28.01 10.19
CA VAL A 71 -0.33 28.13 11.56
C VAL A 71 0.52 29.11 12.36
N GLY A 72 1.82 28.84 12.48
CA GLY A 72 2.72 29.63 13.33
C GLY A 72 2.79 31.11 12.95
N LYS A 73 3.04 31.40 11.67
CA LYS A 73 3.16 32.79 11.18
C LYS A 73 1.84 33.57 11.19
N ARG A 74 0.69 32.90 11.09
CA ARG A 74 -0.63 33.57 11.04
C ARG A 74 -1.21 33.84 12.41
N LEU A 75 -0.90 33.00 13.41
CA LEU A 75 -1.52 33.08 14.74
C LEU A 75 -0.75 33.95 15.75
N VAL A 76 0.58 33.92 15.72
CA VAL A 76 1.39 34.56 16.78
C VAL A 76 2.02 35.87 16.32
N GLY A 77 2.37 35.99 15.03
CA GLY A 77 3.01 37.19 14.50
C GLY A 77 4.34 37.52 15.21
N GLY A 78 4.87 38.72 14.97
CA GLY A 78 6.02 39.22 15.74
C GLY A 78 6.95 40.12 14.93
N ASP A 79 7.43 41.17 15.60
CA ASP A 79 8.46 42.07 15.07
C ASP A 79 9.82 41.37 15.04
N ARG A 80 10.61 41.65 14.00
CA ARG A 80 12.00 41.18 13.89
C ARG A 80 12.95 42.07 14.71
N PRO A 81 14.15 41.59 15.05
CA PRO A 81 15.20 42.46 15.59
C PRO A 81 15.45 43.67 14.68
N ALA A 82 15.54 44.86 15.28
CA ALA A 82 15.76 46.09 14.52
C ALA A 82 17.12 46.03 13.81
N LEU A 83 17.16 46.35 12.51
CA LEU A 83 18.39 46.32 11.71
C LEU A 83 19.49 47.21 12.30
N THR A 84 19.12 48.32 12.95
CA THR A 84 20.03 49.23 13.65
C THR A 84 20.84 48.57 14.76
N SER A 85 20.32 47.49 15.35
CA SER A 85 20.99 46.72 16.41
C SER A 85 21.93 45.63 15.89
N ILE A 86 22.06 45.46 14.56
CA ILE A 86 22.84 44.40 13.91
C ILE A 86 24.04 45.01 13.16
N PRO A 87 25.27 44.52 13.37
CA PRO A 87 26.45 44.95 12.61
C PRO A 87 26.26 44.79 11.10
N LEU A 88 26.70 45.78 10.31
CA LEU A 88 26.52 45.81 8.85
C LEU A 88 27.03 44.53 8.15
N ALA A 89 28.17 44.00 8.57
CA ALA A 89 28.78 42.80 8.00
C ALA A 89 27.90 41.52 8.12
N ARG A 90 26.99 41.49 9.10
CA ARG A 90 26.12 40.34 9.42
C ARG A 90 24.73 40.43 8.80
N ARG A 91 24.34 41.61 8.31
CA ARG A 91 23.00 41.83 7.73
C ARG A 91 22.83 41.02 6.44
N LEU A 92 21.61 40.53 6.22
CA LEU A 92 21.23 39.87 4.97
C LEU A 92 20.91 40.92 3.90
N GLU A 93 21.30 40.64 2.66
CA GLU A 93 21.02 41.51 1.50
C GLU A 93 19.53 41.75 1.27
N ARG A 94 18.69 40.76 1.61
CA ARG A 94 17.24 40.87 1.58
C ARG A 94 16.66 40.50 2.94
N SER A 95 16.02 41.45 3.60
CA SER A 95 15.32 41.22 4.85
C SER A 95 13.97 40.56 4.58
N PRO A 96 13.60 39.46 5.27
CA PRO A 96 12.30 38.82 5.05
C PRO A 96 11.15 39.70 5.56
N THR A 97 10.10 39.85 4.77
CA THR A 97 8.90 40.66 5.10
C THR A 97 7.82 39.90 5.88
N SER A 98 7.91 38.56 5.93
CA SER A 98 6.97 37.74 6.71
C SER A 98 7.20 37.89 8.23
N PRO A 99 6.21 37.55 9.08
CA PRO A 99 6.35 37.58 10.54
C PRO A 99 7.60 36.83 11.06
N SER A 100 8.14 37.28 12.20
CA SER A 100 9.37 36.72 12.78
C SER A 100 9.16 35.33 13.40
N PHE A 101 8.04 35.10 14.09
CA PHE A 101 7.75 33.84 14.76
C PHE A 101 6.92 32.88 13.88
N PRO A 102 7.21 31.57 13.90
CA PRO A 102 8.44 30.93 14.36
C PRO A 102 9.53 30.99 13.27
N SER A 103 10.77 30.65 13.63
CA SER A 103 11.86 30.53 12.67
C SER A 103 11.67 29.30 11.76
N GLY A 104 11.24 29.53 10.52
CA GLY A 104 11.01 28.46 9.53
C GLY A 104 12.26 27.62 9.24
N HIS A 105 13.43 28.24 9.03
CA HIS A 105 14.68 27.49 8.80
C HIS A 105 15.06 26.61 9.99
N THR A 106 14.86 27.11 11.22
CA THR A 106 15.12 26.32 12.42
C THR A 106 14.11 25.18 12.55
N ALA A 107 12.83 25.41 12.24
CA ALA A 107 11.81 24.37 12.25
C ALA A 107 12.12 23.26 11.24
N SER A 108 12.45 23.61 10.00
CA SER A 108 12.87 22.64 8.99
C SER A 108 14.12 21.85 9.39
N ALA A 109 15.11 22.53 9.98
CA ALA A 109 16.36 21.93 10.44
C ALA A 109 16.15 20.92 11.58
N ALA A 110 15.44 21.33 12.62
CA ALA A 110 15.12 20.49 13.76
C ALA A 110 14.23 19.31 13.35
N ALA A 111 13.26 19.53 12.45
CA ALA A 111 12.39 18.47 11.95
C ALA A 111 13.15 17.41 11.16
N PHE A 112 14.05 17.82 10.26
CA PHE A 112 14.85 16.88 9.48
C PHE A 112 15.77 16.06 10.38
N ALA A 113 16.56 16.73 11.23
CA ALA A 113 17.51 16.06 12.11
C ALA A 113 16.81 15.11 13.11
N THR A 114 15.70 15.54 13.72
CA THR A 114 14.89 14.70 14.62
C THR A 114 14.24 13.54 13.87
N GLY A 115 13.68 13.79 12.68
CA GLY A 115 13.08 12.76 11.84
C GLY A 115 14.09 11.68 11.42
N VAL A 116 15.33 12.07 11.11
CA VAL A 116 16.44 11.13 10.88
C VAL A 116 16.81 10.41 12.16
N ALA A 117 16.95 11.09 13.30
CA ALA A 117 17.32 10.46 14.58
C ALA A 117 16.32 9.38 15.03
N LEU A 118 15.04 9.56 14.72
CA LEU A 118 13.99 8.60 15.04
C LEU A 118 14.09 7.29 14.25
N GLU A 119 14.84 7.29 13.13
CA GLU A 119 15.12 6.11 12.30
C GLU A 119 16.55 5.60 12.45
N TRP A 120 17.52 6.52 12.55
CA TRP A 120 18.94 6.24 12.70
C TRP A 120 19.58 7.23 13.68
N PRO A 121 19.61 6.91 14.98
CA PRO A 121 20.04 7.83 16.04
C PRO A 121 21.42 8.44 15.82
N ALA A 122 22.39 7.65 15.34
CA ALA A 122 23.76 8.11 15.10
C ALA A 122 23.84 9.21 14.02
N ALA A 123 23.13 9.04 12.90
CA ALA A 123 23.09 10.07 11.86
C ALA A 123 22.30 11.31 12.29
N GLY A 124 21.22 11.14 13.07
CA GLY A 124 20.52 12.27 13.67
C GLY A 124 21.40 13.06 14.62
N ALA A 125 22.20 12.39 15.46
CA ALA A 125 23.18 13.02 16.34
C ALA A 125 24.26 13.76 15.54
N ALA A 126 24.74 13.20 14.43
CA ALA A 126 25.69 13.86 13.54
C ALA A 126 25.10 15.11 12.84
N LEU A 127 23.79 15.11 12.54
CA LEU A 127 23.10 16.25 11.94
C LEU A 127 22.67 17.33 12.96
N ALA A 128 22.61 17.01 14.25
CA ALA A 128 22.16 17.94 15.29
C ALA A 128 23.05 19.20 15.40
N PRO A 129 24.40 19.14 15.37
CA PRO A 129 25.24 20.32 15.33
C PRO A 129 24.96 21.22 14.12
N LEU A 130 24.70 20.63 12.95
CA LEU A 130 24.36 21.38 11.74
C LEU A 130 23.01 22.09 11.89
N ALA A 131 22.00 21.41 12.44
CA ALA A 131 20.69 22.00 12.72
C ALA A 131 20.77 23.14 13.76
N ALA A 132 21.56 22.95 14.82
CA ALA A 132 21.84 23.98 15.81
C ALA A 132 22.59 25.17 15.20
N GLY A 133 23.56 24.91 14.31
CA GLY A 133 24.28 25.94 13.56
C GLY A 133 23.37 26.75 12.64
N VAL A 134 22.40 26.11 11.97
CA VAL A 134 21.35 26.82 11.21
C VAL A 134 20.55 27.74 12.13
N GLY A 135 20.12 27.26 13.31
CA GLY A 135 19.42 28.07 14.31
C GLY A 135 20.26 29.27 14.78
N TYR A 136 21.52 29.05 15.13
CA TYR A 136 22.45 30.10 15.52
C TYR A 136 22.65 31.13 14.40
N SER A 137 22.78 30.70 13.14
CA SER A 137 22.93 31.62 12.00
C SER A 137 21.78 32.63 11.91
N ARG A 138 20.56 32.26 12.37
CA ARG A 138 19.39 33.15 12.39
C ARG A 138 19.48 34.23 13.46
N LEU A 139 20.11 33.91 14.60
CA LEU A 139 20.42 34.87 15.66
C LEU A 139 21.58 35.78 15.23
N HIS A 140 22.64 35.19 14.66
CA HIS A 140 23.86 35.89 14.24
C HIS A 140 23.60 36.94 13.17
N THR A 141 22.72 36.62 12.21
CA THR A 141 22.29 37.55 11.15
C THR A 141 21.19 38.51 11.61
N GLY A 142 20.74 38.37 12.87
CA GLY A 142 19.64 39.12 13.48
C GLY A 142 18.31 38.97 12.75
N ALA A 143 18.12 37.86 12.03
CA ALA A 143 16.89 37.61 11.31
C ALA A 143 15.72 37.23 12.24
N HIS A 144 16.02 36.69 13.43
CA HIS A 144 15.06 36.15 14.38
C HIS A 144 15.52 36.34 15.82
N TRP A 145 14.57 36.35 16.76
CA TRP A 145 14.83 36.29 18.20
C TRP A 145 15.14 34.86 18.67
N LEU A 146 15.70 34.71 19.87
CA LEU A 146 15.96 33.38 20.45
C LEU A 146 14.66 32.59 20.61
N SER A 147 13.59 33.24 21.07
CA SER A 147 12.26 32.63 21.16
C SER A 147 11.77 32.07 19.83
N ASP A 148 12.03 32.73 18.71
CA ASP A 148 11.61 32.28 17.38
C ASP A 148 12.37 31.02 16.96
N VAL A 149 13.65 30.93 17.33
CA VAL A 149 14.52 29.78 17.08
C VAL A 149 14.10 28.60 17.95
N VAL A 150 13.90 28.81 19.25
CA VAL A 150 13.41 27.76 20.18
C VAL A 150 12.02 27.27 19.78
N GLY A 151 11.10 28.19 19.47
CA GLY A 151 9.75 27.84 19.00
C GLY A 151 9.78 27.10 17.66
N GLY A 152 10.66 27.52 16.74
CA GLY A 152 10.91 26.79 15.49
C GLY A 152 11.40 25.37 15.76
N ALA A 153 12.40 25.20 16.62
CA ALA A 153 12.95 23.89 16.97
C ALA A 153 11.89 22.97 17.59
N ALA A 154 11.06 23.49 18.52
CA ALA A 154 9.98 22.73 19.14
C ALA A 154 8.92 22.28 18.13
N ILE A 155 8.48 23.17 17.23
CA ILE A 155 7.56 22.83 16.14
C ILE A 155 8.17 21.76 15.23
N GLY A 156 9.46 21.88 14.91
CA GLY A 156 10.17 20.92 14.08
C GLY A 156 10.25 19.53 14.70
N ALA A 157 10.66 19.44 15.96
CA ALA A 157 10.70 18.17 16.70
C ALA A 157 9.30 17.55 16.86
N GLY A 158 8.30 18.37 17.19
CA GLY A 158 6.91 17.92 17.29
C GLY A 158 6.36 17.39 15.97
N ALA A 159 6.68 18.04 14.84
CA ALA A 159 6.32 17.55 13.51
C ALA A 159 6.98 16.19 13.21
N ALA A 160 8.24 15.99 13.57
CA ALA A 160 8.92 14.71 13.38
C ALA A 160 8.29 13.57 14.20
N VAL A 161 7.91 13.85 15.45
CA VAL A 161 7.15 12.89 16.28
C VAL A 161 5.76 12.64 15.67
N GLY A 162 5.06 13.67 15.22
CA GLY A 162 3.76 13.55 14.55
C GLY A 162 3.82 12.66 13.31
N VAL A 163 4.85 12.84 12.45
CA VAL A 163 5.08 11.96 11.30
C VAL A 163 5.33 10.52 11.75
N LYS A 164 6.11 10.29 12.81
CA LYS A 164 6.34 8.92 13.34
C LYS A 164 5.06 8.26 13.86
N LEU A 165 4.16 9.02 14.48
CA LEU A 165 2.90 8.51 15.00
C LEU A 165 1.86 8.24 13.89
N LEU A 166 1.82 9.09 12.86
CA LEU A 166 0.86 9.00 11.75
C LEU A 166 1.31 8.05 10.64
N ALA A 167 2.62 7.88 10.46
CA ALA A 167 3.22 6.89 9.58
C ALA A 167 3.92 5.84 10.44
N PRO A 168 3.19 4.85 10.99
CA PRO A 168 3.84 3.69 11.58
C PRO A 168 4.83 3.15 10.55
N ALA A 169 6.05 2.86 10.99
CA ALA A 169 7.16 2.42 10.15
C ALA A 169 6.61 1.50 9.06
N VAL A 170 6.89 1.79 7.78
CA VAL A 170 6.70 0.81 6.71
C VAL A 170 7.46 -0.41 7.20
N LYS A 171 6.71 -1.40 7.69
CA LYS A 171 7.30 -2.58 8.30
C LYS A 171 8.29 -3.10 7.26
N PRO A 172 9.54 -3.45 7.65
CA PRO A 172 10.37 -4.23 6.74
C PRO A 172 9.50 -5.35 6.20
N ALA A 173 9.61 -5.65 4.90
CA ALA A 173 8.91 -6.77 4.29
C ALA A 173 9.02 -7.91 5.28
N VAL A 174 7.88 -8.26 5.91
CA VAL A 174 7.85 -9.33 6.90
C VAL A 174 8.50 -10.48 6.17
N ARG A 175 9.53 -11.09 6.76
CA ARG A 175 10.09 -12.35 6.24
C ARG A 175 8.88 -13.26 6.14
N ARG A 176 8.34 -13.41 4.92
CA ARG A 176 7.16 -14.21 4.71
C ARG A 176 7.63 -15.61 5.06
N ASP A 177 6.97 -16.23 6.02
CA ASP A 177 7.04 -17.69 6.09
C ASP A 177 6.78 -18.19 4.66
N PRO A 178 7.54 -19.20 4.18
CA PRO A 178 7.37 -19.67 2.82
C PRO A 178 5.88 -19.98 2.60
N PRO A 179 5.31 -19.54 1.46
CA PRO A 179 3.87 -19.54 1.25
C PRO A 179 3.28 -20.95 1.31
N THR A 180 4.10 -21.97 1.14
CA THR A 180 3.76 -23.36 1.46
C THR A 180 4.92 -24.02 2.22
N ALA A 181 4.63 -25.07 2.99
CA ALA A 181 5.66 -25.85 3.69
C ALA A 181 6.47 -26.74 2.73
N ARG A 182 5.84 -27.26 1.66
CA ARG A 182 6.44 -28.25 0.76
C ARG A 182 6.81 -27.66 -0.61
N MET A 183 8.07 -27.81 -0.99
CA MET A 183 8.54 -27.63 -2.37
C MET A 183 8.34 -28.93 -3.15
N ILE A 184 8.05 -28.79 -4.44
CA ILE A 184 8.01 -29.88 -5.41
C ILE A 184 8.95 -29.59 -6.57
N ASP A 185 9.42 -30.66 -7.21
CA ASP A 185 10.15 -30.56 -8.47
C ASP A 185 9.15 -30.58 -9.63
N LEU A 186 9.37 -29.65 -10.56
CA LEU A 186 8.58 -29.42 -11.77
C LEU A 186 9.50 -29.51 -13.00
N PRO A 187 8.94 -29.63 -14.22
CA PRO A 187 9.74 -29.59 -15.45
C PRO A 187 10.63 -28.34 -15.48
N ALA A 188 11.95 -28.54 -15.60
CA ALA A 188 12.91 -27.45 -15.64
C ALA A 188 13.23 -27.07 -17.09
N THR A 189 13.21 -25.78 -17.42
CA THR A 189 13.67 -25.30 -18.72
C THR A 189 14.23 -23.88 -18.63
N GLY A 190 15.42 -23.67 -19.21
CA GLY A 190 16.03 -22.34 -19.29
C GLY A 190 15.63 -21.56 -20.55
N THR A 191 15.13 -22.26 -21.58
CA THR A 191 14.83 -21.70 -22.90
C THR A 191 13.32 -21.62 -23.19
N GLY A 192 12.49 -22.31 -22.41
CA GLY A 192 11.03 -22.30 -22.56
C GLY A 192 10.45 -23.49 -23.35
N GLU A 193 11.24 -24.53 -23.62
CA GLU A 193 10.74 -25.75 -24.27
C GLU A 193 9.51 -26.32 -23.52
N GLY A 194 8.43 -26.59 -24.27
CA GLY A 194 7.18 -27.12 -23.72
C GLY A 194 6.31 -26.11 -22.96
N VAL A 195 6.70 -24.82 -22.92
CA VAL A 195 5.96 -23.77 -22.21
C VAL A 195 5.05 -23.01 -23.19
N PHE A 196 3.76 -22.94 -22.89
CA PHE A 196 2.79 -22.09 -23.59
C PHE A 196 2.35 -20.94 -22.70
N ILE A 197 2.58 -19.69 -23.10
CA ILE A 197 2.33 -18.50 -22.28
C ILE A 197 1.24 -17.63 -22.92
N VAL A 198 0.16 -17.41 -22.18
CA VAL A 198 -0.89 -16.44 -22.53
C VAL A 198 -0.53 -15.07 -21.95
N VAL A 199 -0.47 -14.04 -22.80
CA VAL A 199 -0.15 -12.66 -22.42
C VAL A 199 -1.38 -11.81 -22.65
N ASN A 200 -1.86 -11.14 -21.60
CA ASN A 200 -2.93 -10.15 -21.70
C ASN A 200 -2.32 -8.72 -21.79
N PRO A 201 -2.23 -8.11 -22.98
CA PRO A 201 -1.64 -6.78 -23.15
C PRO A 201 -2.50 -5.65 -22.55
N GLY A 202 -3.78 -5.91 -22.26
CA GLY A 202 -4.68 -4.97 -21.58
C GLY A 202 -4.41 -4.84 -20.07
N SER A 203 -3.80 -5.87 -19.46
CA SER A 203 -3.44 -5.85 -18.04
C SER A 203 -2.30 -4.85 -17.77
N GLY A 204 -2.50 -3.94 -16.81
CA GLY A 204 -1.44 -3.01 -16.38
C GLY A 204 -1.25 -1.75 -17.23
N ARG A 205 -2.17 -1.44 -18.16
CA ARG A 205 -2.17 -0.16 -18.92
C ARG A 205 -2.09 1.04 -17.97
N GLY A 206 -0.97 1.76 -18.00
CA GLY A 206 -0.73 2.97 -17.21
C GLY A 206 0.47 2.92 -16.25
N MET A 207 1.14 1.77 -16.09
CA MET A 207 2.34 1.67 -15.23
C MET A 207 3.67 1.99 -15.93
N GLY A 208 3.66 2.35 -17.22
CA GLY A 208 4.84 2.87 -17.94
C GLY A 208 6.01 1.90 -18.13
N GLY A 209 5.82 0.60 -17.87
CA GLY A 209 6.83 -0.44 -18.06
C GLY A 209 6.88 -1.00 -19.49
N PRO A 210 7.95 -1.72 -19.85
CA PRO A 210 8.06 -2.42 -21.13
C PRO A 210 6.96 -3.49 -21.27
N GLN A 211 6.53 -3.74 -22.52
CA GLN A 211 5.50 -4.76 -22.78
C GLN A 211 6.06 -6.17 -22.49
N PRO A 212 5.29 -7.04 -21.82
CA PRO A 212 5.78 -8.34 -21.37
C PRO A 212 6.03 -9.32 -22.53
N GLY A 213 5.23 -9.29 -23.61
CA GLY A 213 5.32 -10.23 -24.73
C GLY A 213 6.71 -10.27 -25.40
N PRO A 214 7.24 -9.14 -25.88
CA PRO A 214 8.58 -9.10 -26.48
C PRO A 214 9.69 -9.59 -25.54
N LEU A 215 9.64 -9.21 -24.26
CA LEU A 215 10.62 -9.64 -23.26
C LEU A 215 10.56 -11.15 -23.00
N LEU A 216 9.36 -11.73 -22.96
CA LEU A 216 9.18 -13.17 -22.78
C LEU A 216 9.75 -13.95 -23.98
N ARG A 217 9.53 -13.47 -25.21
CA ARG A 217 10.12 -14.09 -26.41
C ARG A 217 11.63 -14.00 -26.44
N GLU A 218 12.21 -12.90 -25.96
CA GLU A 218 13.66 -12.75 -25.84
C GLU A 218 14.25 -13.70 -24.79
N ARG A 219 13.60 -13.80 -23.62
CA ARG A 219 14.13 -14.54 -22.46
C ARG A 219 13.81 -16.04 -22.51
N LEU A 220 12.76 -16.44 -23.20
CA LEU A 220 12.33 -17.83 -23.41
C LEU A 220 12.12 -18.09 -24.92
N PRO A 221 13.20 -18.19 -25.70
CA PRO A 221 13.14 -18.26 -27.16
C PRO A 221 12.42 -19.51 -27.72
N GLN A 222 12.23 -20.55 -26.90
CA GLN A 222 11.52 -21.77 -27.26
C GLN A 222 10.11 -21.86 -26.63
N ALA A 223 9.71 -20.87 -25.82
CA ALA A 223 8.34 -20.79 -25.34
C ALA A 223 7.41 -20.26 -26.44
N GLU A 224 6.21 -20.82 -26.50
CA GLU A 224 5.16 -20.31 -27.36
C GLU A 224 4.40 -19.21 -26.63
N VAL A 225 4.56 -17.96 -27.09
CA VAL A 225 3.96 -16.78 -26.47
C VAL A 225 2.78 -16.27 -27.29
N HIS A 226 1.57 -16.46 -26.77
CA HIS A 226 0.33 -16.02 -27.37
C HIS A 226 -0.16 -14.72 -26.71
N GLU A 227 -0.22 -13.62 -27.47
CA GLU A 227 -0.80 -12.36 -27.00
C GLU A 227 -2.29 -12.33 -27.35
N LEU A 228 -3.15 -12.14 -26.34
CA LEU A 228 -4.59 -12.07 -26.54
C LEU A 228 -4.97 -10.86 -27.39
N ALA A 229 -5.74 -11.11 -28.43
CA ALA A 229 -6.40 -10.10 -29.25
C ALA A 229 -7.77 -9.73 -28.66
N ASP A 230 -8.34 -8.62 -29.15
CA ASP A 230 -9.69 -8.19 -28.76
C ASP A 230 -10.71 -9.26 -29.20
N GLY A 231 -11.43 -9.83 -28.23
CA GLY A 231 -12.44 -10.87 -28.45
C GLY A 231 -11.96 -12.31 -28.30
N ASP A 232 -10.67 -12.54 -28.02
CA ASP A 232 -10.18 -13.88 -27.69
C ASP A 232 -10.75 -14.37 -26.36
N ASP A 233 -11.26 -15.61 -26.35
CA ASP A 233 -11.54 -16.35 -25.13
C ASP A 233 -10.29 -17.13 -24.68
N ILE A 234 -9.88 -16.93 -23.43
CA ILE A 234 -8.68 -17.57 -22.86
C ILE A 234 -8.84 -19.09 -22.83
N GLY A 235 -10.05 -19.58 -22.55
CA GLY A 235 -10.37 -21.01 -22.52
C GLY A 235 -10.16 -21.63 -23.90
N ASP A 236 -10.78 -21.06 -24.93
CA ASP A 236 -10.68 -21.55 -26.31
C ASP A 236 -9.24 -21.58 -26.82
N VAL A 237 -8.45 -20.54 -26.51
CA VAL A 237 -7.04 -20.46 -26.88
C VAL A 237 -6.22 -21.59 -26.25
N ILE A 238 -6.43 -21.83 -24.95
CA ILE A 238 -5.71 -22.89 -24.22
C ILE A 238 -6.17 -24.27 -24.68
N GLU A 239 -7.48 -24.49 -24.82
CA GLU A 239 -8.04 -25.79 -25.22
C GLU A 239 -7.56 -26.20 -26.61
N ARG A 240 -7.55 -25.26 -27.56
CA ARG A 240 -6.97 -25.48 -28.90
C ARG A 240 -5.50 -25.88 -28.81
N ARG A 241 -4.73 -25.26 -27.92
CA ARG A 241 -3.31 -25.56 -27.77
C ARG A 241 -3.06 -26.91 -27.08
N LEU A 242 -3.87 -27.25 -26.08
CA LEU A 242 -3.81 -28.54 -25.40
C LEU A 242 -4.18 -29.71 -26.33
N ALA A 243 -5.01 -29.47 -27.34
CA ALA A 243 -5.43 -30.47 -28.33
C ALA A 243 -4.44 -30.67 -29.50
N ALA A 244 -3.33 -29.92 -29.56
CA ALA A 244 -2.35 -30.04 -30.64
C ALA A 244 -1.53 -31.34 -30.56
N GLU A 245 -0.90 -31.76 -31.66
CA GLU A 245 -0.08 -32.99 -31.73
C GLU A 245 1.03 -33.06 -30.67
N THR A 246 1.63 -31.91 -30.35
CA THR A 246 2.62 -31.77 -29.27
C THR A 246 2.07 -30.80 -28.22
N PRO A 247 1.31 -31.26 -27.21
CA PRO A 247 0.73 -30.40 -26.18
C PRO A 247 1.83 -29.78 -25.29
N PRO A 248 1.58 -28.62 -24.66
CA PRO A 248 2.53 -28.03 -23.73
C PRO A 248 2.60 -28.85 -22.44
N THR A 249 3.75 -28.81 -21.78
CA THR A 249 3.98 -29.41 -20.45
C THR A 249 3.87 -28.39 -19.33
N VAL A 250 3.82 -27.10 -19.65
CA VAL A 250 3.67 -25.98 -18.72
C VAL A 250 2.73 -24.93 -19.31
N LEU A 251 1.78 -24.45 -18.52
CA LEU A 251 0.96 -23.28 -18.88
C LEU A 251 1.45 -22.04 -18.16
N GLY A 252 1.68 -20.98 -18.91
CA GLY A 252 2.13 -19.69 -18.43
C GLY A 252 1.10 -18.59 -18.62
N VAL A 253 1.12 -17.58 -17.76
CA VAL A 253 0.25 -16.41 -17.85
C VAL A 253 0.98 -15.13 -17.47
N SER A 254 0.77 -14.08 -18.25
CA SER A 254 1.17 -12.71 -17.92
C SER A 254 -0.05 -11.80 -17.98
N GLY A 255 -0.60 -11.45 -16.81
CA GLY A 255 -1.81 -10.63 -16.72
C GLY A 255 -2.18 -10.23 -15.29
N GLY A 256 -3.38 -9.65 -15.11
CA GLY A 256 -3.99 -9.41 -13.80
C GLY A 256 -4.61 -10.66 -13.18
N ASP A 257 -5.15 -10.53 -11.96
CA ASP A 257 -5.63 -11.66 -11.16
C ASP A 257 -6.74 -12.49 -11.85
N GLY A 258 -7.67 -11.86 -12.57
CA GLY A 258 -8.70 -12.58 -13.36
C GLY A 258 -8.11 -13.43 -14.50
N THR A 259 -7.21 -12.84 -15.30
CA THR A 259 -6.46 -13.59 -16.34
C THR A 259 -5.71 -14.78 -15.72
N VAL A 260 -5.07 -14.58 -14.56
CA VAL A 260 -4.34 -15.64 -13.86
C VAL A 260 -5.30 -16.75 -13.40
N ALA A 261 -6.47 -16.40 -12.86
CA ALA A 261 -7.50 -17.36 -12.45
C ALA A 261 -8.02 -18.20 -13.63
N ALA A 262 -8.32 -17.56 -14.77
CA ALA A 262 -8.77 -18.25 -15.99
C ALA A 262 -7.74 -19.28 -16.49
N VAL A 263 -6.46 -18.90 -16.58
CA VAL A 263 -5.39 -19.82 -16.99
C VAL A 263 -5.18 -20.91 -15.93
N ALA A 264 -5.24 -20.58 -14.63
CA ALA A 264 -5.07 -21.54 -13.55
C ALA A 264 -6.16 -22.62 -13.53
N GLN A 265 -7.42 -22.24 -13.83
CA GLN A 265 -8.51 -23.20 -13.97
C GLN A 265 -8.20 -24.27 -15.02
N ARG A 266 -7.68 -23.85 -16.19
CA ARG A 266 -7.31 -24.76 -17.27
C ARG A 266 -6.03 -25.55 -16.96
N ALA A 267 -5.03 -24.94 -16.33
CA ALA A 267 -3.83 -25.64 -15.87
C ALA A 267 -4.18 -26.76 -14.87
N ARG A 268 -5.05 -26.47 -13.91
CA ARG A 268 -5.56 -27.45 -12.95
C ARG A 268 -6.33 -28.57 -13.64
N ALA A 269 -7.25 -28.25 -14.54
CA ALA A 269 -8.03 -29.25 -15.27
C ALA A 269 -7.15 -30.19 -16.11
N ALA A 270 -6.08 -29.66 -16.72
CA ALA A 270 -5.11 -30.43 -17.49
C ALA A 270 -4.02 -31.11 -16.64
N GLY A 271 -3.97 -30.86 -15.33
CA GLY A 271 -2.92 -31.36 -14.44
C GLY A 271 -1.53 -30.77 -14.70
N LEU A 272 -1.45 -29.63 -15.38
CA LEU A 272 -0.21 -28.96 -15.76
C LEU A 272 0.23 -27.93 -14.70
N PRO A 273 1.54 -27.76 -14.48
CA PRO A 273 2.05 -26.70 -13.63
C PRO A 273 1.81 -25.32 -14.25
N LEU A 274 1.52 -24.35 -13.37
CA LEU A 274 1.25 -22.97 -13.71
C LEU A 274 2.49 -22.08 -13.50
N LEU A 275 2.84 -21.31 -14.52
CA LEU A 275 3.90 -20.31 -14.51
C LEU A 275 3.27 -18.90 -14.55
N VAL A 276 3.47 -18.10 -13.50
CA VAL A 276 2.81 -16.78 -13.39
C VAL A 276 3.82 -15.65 -13.50
N PHE A 277 3.58 -14.73 -14.43
CA PHE A 277 4.30 -13.48 -14.57
C PHE A 277 3.41 -12.32 -14.07
N PRO A 278 3.91 -11.47 -13.15
CA PRO A 278 3.12 -10.37 -12.60
C PRO A 278 2.90 -9.28 -13.68
N GLY A 279 1.67 -9.20 -14.22
CA GLY A 279 1.31 -8.25 -15.29
C GLY A 279 0.21 -7.25 -14.93
N GLY A 280 -0.46 -7.41 -13.78
CA GLY A 280 -1.56 -6.55 -13.33
C GLY A 280 -1.19 -5.52 -12.26
N THR A 281 -2.19 -4.72 -11.86
CA THR A 281 -2.05 -3.65 -10.85
C THR A 281 -1.81 -4.20 -9.45
N PHE A 282 -2.50 -5.29 -9.08
CA PHE A 282 -2.50 -5.80 -7.71
C PHE A 282 -1.70 -7.10 -7.55
N ASN A 283 -1.72 -8.01 -8.54
CA ASN A 283 -0.94 -9.26 -8.59
C ASN A 283 -1.01 -10.03 -7.26
N HIS A 284 -2.21 -10.19 -6.71
CA HIS A 284 -2.41 -10.79 -5.39
C HIS A 284 -1.89 -12.22 -5.34
N PHE A 285 -2.22 -13.03 -6.34
CA PHE A 285 -1.78 -14.43 -6.40
C PHE A 285 -0.26 -14.54 -6.60
N ALA A 286 0.28 -13.82 -7.58
CA ALA A 286 1.72 -13.84 -7.87
C ALA A 286 2.56 -13.40 -6.66
N LYS A 287 2.13 -12.36 -5.95
CA LYS A 287 2.79 -11.93 -4.69
C LYS A 287 2.72 -12.99 -3.61
N ALA A 288 1.59 -13.68 -3.46
CA ALA A 288 1.45 -14.74 -2.48
C ALA A 288 2.36 -15.92 -2.82
N ALA A 289 2.53 -16.25 -4.10
CA ALA A 289 3.41 -17.31 -4.59
C ALA A 289 4.91 -16.94 -4.67
N LEU A 290 5.30 -15.75 -4.17
CA LEU A 290 6.66 -15.18 -4.26
C LEU A 290 7.16 -14.93 -5.70
N LEU A 291 6.23 -14.66 -6.62
CA LEU A 291 6.48 -14.31 -8.02
C LEU A 291 6.29 -12.81 -8.22
N ASP A 292 7.08 -12.01 -7.50
CA ASP A 292 6.97 -10.55 -7.50
C ASP A 292 7.64 -9.88 -8.71
N SER A 293 8.41 -10.64 -9.48
CA SER A 293 9.17 -10.17 -10.65
C SER A 293 9.29 -11.27 -11.71
N MET A 294 9.45 -10.85 -12.98
CA MET A 294 9.70 -11.78 -14.08
C MET A 294 10.95 -12.63 -13.85
N ASP A 295 12.02 -12.04 -13.31
CA ASP A 295 13.25 -12.78 -13.02
C ASP A 295 13.04 -13.86 -11.93
N ALA A 296 12.18 -13.62 -10.94
CA ALA A 296 11.85 -14.65 -9.95
C ALA A 296 11.12 -15.84 -10.61
N THR A 297 10.15 -15.55 -11.49
CA THR A 297 9.44 -16.56 -12.27
C THR A 297 10.38 -17.35 -13.18
N LEU A 298 11.28 -16.69 -13.90
CA LEU A 298 12.25 -17.33 -14.79
C LEU A 298 13.26 -18.20 -14.02
N ARG A 299 13.73 -17.74 -12.84
CA ARG A 299 14.61 -18.54 -11.97
C ARG A 299 13.92 -19.81 -11.49
N ALA A 300 12.65 -19.71 -11.08
CA ALA A 300 11.88 -20.87 -10.64
C ALA A 300 11.68 -21.90 -11.78
N LEU A 301 11.39 -21.42 -12.99
CA LEU A 301 11.26 -22.26 -14.19
C LEU A 301 12.58 -22.96 -14.54
N ALA A 302 13.69 -22.22 -14.58
CA ALA A 302 15.01 -22.76 -14.89
C ALA A 302 15.48 -23.79 -13.84
N ALA A 303 15.13 -23.57 -12.57
CA ALA A 303 15.43 -24.50 -11.48
C ALA A 303 14.47 -25.69 -11.40
N GLY A 304 13.35 -25.68 -12.13
CA GLY A 304 12.29 -26.68 -11.98
C GLY A 304 11.68 -26.68 -10.58
N SER A 305 11.62 -25.54 -9.90
CA SER A 305 11.13 -25.46 -8.52
C SER A 305 9.69 -24.96 -8.47
N GLY A 306 8.84 -25.67 -7.74
CA GLY A 306 7.45 -25.29 -7.55
C GLY A 306 6.89 -25.63 -6.18
N ARG A 307 5.61 -25.32 -6.02
CA ARG A 307 4.81 -25.56 -4.81
C ARG A 307 3.44 -26.09 -5.21
N GLU A 308 2.86 -26.92 -4.36
CA GLU A 308 1.44 -27.25 -4.43
C GLU A 308 0.69 -26.25 -3.58
N VAL A 309 -0.31 -25.60 -4.17
CA VAL A 309 -1.11 -24.57 -3.52
C VAL A 309 -2.58 -24.98 -3.48
N ASP A 310 -3.27 -24.48 -2.47
CA ASP A 310 -4.70 -24.61 -2.31
C ASP A 310 -5.43 -23.68 -3.27
N VAL A 311 -6.56 -24.17 -3.75
CA VAL A 311 -7.57 -23.39 -4.50
C VAL A 311 -8.93 -23.69 -3.90
N ALA A 312 -9.97 -22.98 -4.31
CA ALA A 312 -11.34 -23.37 -4.01
C ALA A 312 -12.11 -23.71 -5.29
N ASP A 313 -13.01 -24.68 -5.17
CA ASP A 313 -14.09 -24.89 -6.13
C ASP A 313 -15.25 -23.98 -5.74
N LEU A 314 -15.68 -23.12 -6.65
CA LEU A 314 -16.96 -22.41 -6.58
C LEU A 314 -17.96 -23.14 -7.47
N THR A 315 -18.88 -23.88 -6.86
CA THR A 315 -19.92 -24.65 -7.55
C THR A 315 -21.25 -23.92 -7.49
N PHE A 316 -21.88 -23.72 -8.64
CA PHE A 316 -23.18 -23.08 -8.78
C PHE A 316 -24.33 -24.09 -8.65
N GLY A 317 -25.56 -23.59 -8.50
CA GLY A 317 -26.78 -24.42 -8.47
C GLY A 317 -26.98 -25.26 -9.75
N THR A 318 -26.39 -24.84 -10.86
CA THR A 318 -26.35 -25.60 -12.14
C THR A 318 -25.44 -26.83 -12.10
N GLY A 319 -24.55 -26.94 -11.11
CA GLY A 319 -23.47 -27.93 -11.05
C GLY A 319 -22.18 -27.48 -11.75
N GLU A 320 -22.21 -26.37 -12.49
CA GLU A 320 -21.00 -25.75 -13.03
C GLU A 320 -20.04 -25.38 -11.90
N THR A 321 -18.75 -25.62 -12.10
CA THR A 321 -17.71 -25.34 -11.09
C THR A 321 -16.57 -24.57 -11.71
N ILE A 322 -16.18 -23.46 -11.06
CA ILE A 322 -15.01 -22.66 -11.44
C ILE A 322 -13.95 -22.71 -10.34
N THR A 323 -12.69 -22.50 -10.73
CA THR A 323 -11.57 -22.46 -9.77
C THR A 323 -11.37 -21.04 -9.25
N VAL A 324 -11.31 -20.89 -7.93
CA VAL A 324 -11.00 -19.63 -7.25
C VAL A 324 -9.62 -19.72 -6.61
N LEU A 325 -8.76 -18.74 -6.89
CA LEU A 325 -7.38 -18.66 -6.42
C LEU A 325 -7.20 -17.83 -5.16
N ASN A 326 -7.95 -16.74 -5.01
CA ASN A 326 -7.79 -15.79 -3.91
C ASN A 326 -9.09 -15.67 -3.11
N THR A 327 -10.14 -15.12 -3.71
CA THR A 327 -11.32 -14.71 -2.94
C THR A 327 -12.59 -14.80 -3.76
N ALA A 328 -13.67 -15.18 -3.10
CA ALA A 328 -15.02 -14.94 -3.57
C ALA A 328 -15.79 -14.06 -2.58
N SER A 329 -16.81 -13.37 -3.07
CA SER A 329 -17.67 -12.53 -2.23
C SER A 329 -19.08 -12.43 -2.77
N VAL A 330 -20.03 -12.26 -1.85
CA VAL A 330 -21.44 -12.00 -2.12
C VAL A 330 -21.84 -10.70 -1.43
N GLY A 331 -22.56 -9.83 -2.12
CA GLY A 331 -23.13 -8.60 -1.56
C GLY A 331 -22.37 -7.32 -1.87
N LEU A 332 -22.28 -6.35 -0.95
CA LEU A 332 -21.85 -4.97 -1.25
C LEU A 332 -20.44 -4.77 -1.84
N TYR A 333 -19.63 -5.82 -2.00
CA TYR A 333 -18.25 -5.72 -2.47
C TYR A 333 -18.11 -5.25 -3.93
N PRO A 334 -18.86 -5.76 -4.93
CA PRO A 334 -18.80 -5.26 -6.31
C PRO A 334 -19.25 -3.79 -6.41
N ALA A 335 -20.37 -3.44 -5.76
CA ALA A 335 -20.85 -2.05 -5.69
C ALA A 335 -19.84 -1.11 -5.02
N PHE A 336 -19.11 -1.60 -4.01
CA PHE A 336 -18.02 -0.86 -3.36
C PHE A 336 -16.82 -0.65 -4.27
N VAL A 337 -16.35 -1.69 -4.97
CA VAL A 337 -15.22 -1.58 -5.90
C VAL A 337 -15.55 -0.61 -7.02
N GLU A 338 -16.74 -0.72 -7.61
CA GLU A 338 -17.21 0.16 -8.68
C GLU A 338 -17.30 1.63 -8.23
N GLU A 339 -17.91 1.89 -7.07
CA GLU A 339 -18.03 3.25 -6.53
C GLU A 339 -16.66 3.82 -6.11
N ARG A 340 -15.72 2.98 -5.63
CA ARG A 340 -14.35 3.41 -5.30
C ARG A 340 -13.60 3.87 -6.54
N GLU A 341 -13.66 3.10 -7.63
CA GLU A 341 -12.92 3.41 -8.86
C GLU A 341 -13.38 4.72 -9.51
N LYS A 342 -14.68 5.04 -9.42
CA LYS A 342 -15.24 6.32 -9.90
C LYS A 342 -14.60 7.55 -9.22
N HIS A 343 -14.26 7.44 -7.94
CA HIS A 343 -13.74 8.58 -7.14
C HIS A 343 -12.23 8.53 -6.94
N GLU A 344 -11.58 7.39 -7.19
CA GLU A 344 -10.15 7.19 -6.97
C GLU A 344 -9.29 8.19 -7.75
N LYS A 345 -9.63 8.45 -9.02
CA LYS A 345 -8.89 9.36 -9.90
C LYS A 345 -8.90 10.82 -9.43
N ARG A 346 -9.91 11.25 -8.68
CA ARG A 346 -10.09 12.65 -8.25
C ARG A 346 -9.68 12.91 -6.80
N LEU A 347 -9.86 11.93 -5.92
CA LEU A 347 -9.78 12.12 -4.47
C LEU A 347 -8.69 11.26 -3.79
N GLY A 348 -8.04 10.38 -4.55
CA GLY A 348 -7.04 9.45 -4.02
C GLY A 348 -7.65 8.25 -3.28
N LYS A 349 -6.89 7.15 -3.23
CA LYS A 349 -7.30 5.84 -2.71
C LYS A 349 -8.05 5.84 -1.35
N PRO A 350 -7.56 6.52 -0.28
CA PRO A 350 -8.21 6.42 1.03
C PRO A 350 -9.53 7.19 1.13
N ILE A 351 -9.66 8.33 0.43
CA ILE A 351 -10.88 9.15 0.47
C ILE A 351 -11.96 8.55 -0.43
N ALA A 352 -11.56 7.99 -1.58
CA ALA A 352 -12.46 7.27 -2.48
C ALA A 352 -13.09 6.03 -1.82
N ALA A 353 -12.28 5.24 -1.09
CA ALA A 353 -12.77 4.09 -0.32
C ALA A 353 -13.79 4.50 0.75
N LEU A 354 -13.54 5.60 1.47
CA LEU A 354 -14.48 6.11 2.49
C LEU A 354 -15.82 6.55 1.90
N ILE A 355 -15.79 7.31 0.80
CA ILE A 355 -17.01 7.79 0.14
C ILE A 355 -17.80 6.63 -0.46
N ALA A 356 -17.11 5.67 -1.08
CA ALA A 356 -17.73 4.47 -1.63
C ALA A 356 -18.44 3.66 -0.55
N ALA A 357 -17.78 3.37 0.57
CA ALA A 357 -18.40 2.67 1.69
C ALA A 357 -19.62 3.42 2.26
N ILE A 358 -19.53 4.74 2.43
CA ILE A 358 -20.67 5.55 2.93
C ILE A 358 -21.85 5.51 1.96
N ARG A 359 -21.61 5.60 0.65
CA ARG A 359 -22.69 5.60 -0.36
C ARG A 359 -23.32 4.24 -0.52
N VAL A 360 -22.50 3.19 -0.57
CA VAL A 360 -22.94 1.81 -0.74
C VAL A 360 -23.80 1.38 0.45
N VAL A 361 -23.42 1.74 1.68
CA VAL A 361 -24.22 1.41 2.87
C VAL A 361 -25.44 2.34 3.06
N ARG A 362 -25.40 3.57 2.52
CA ARG A 362 -26.56 4.49 2.56
C ARG A 362 -27.62 4.17 1.51
N ARG A 363 -27.23 3.59 0.38
CA ARG A 363 -28.11 3.31 -0.76
C ARG A 363 -28.46 1.84 -0.94
N GLY A 364 -27.63 0.92 -0.42
CA GLY A 364 -27.88 -0.52 -0.52
C GLY A 364 -28.83 -1.01 0.57
N ASP A 365 -29.65 -1.98 0.20
CA ASP A 365 -30.44 -2.75 1.15
C ASP A 365 -29.65 -3.97 1.64
N PRO A 366 -29.79 -4.37 2.92
CA PRO A 366 -29.25 -5.62 3.42
C PRO A 366 -29.77 -6.82 2.63
N LEU A 367 -28.92 -7.84 2.50
CA LEU A 367 -29.23 -9.05 1.75
C LEU A 367 -29.71 -10.14 2.68
N GLU A 368 -30.82 -10.76 2.34
CA GLU A 368 -31.25 -12.01 2.97
C GLU A 368 -30.60 -13.19 2.26
N VAL A 369 -29.69 -13.85 2.96
CA VAL A 369 -28.97 -15.02 2.45
C VAL A 369 -29.12 -16.18 3.43
N GLU A 370 -29.15 -17.39 2.88
CA GLU A 370 -29.02 -18.62 3.65
C GLU A 370 -27.56 -19.04 3.64
N ILE A 371 -26.92 -19.06 4.81
CA ILE A 371 -25.54 -19.50 5.00
C ILE A 371 -25.58 -20.79 5.80
N ASP A 372 -25.11 -21.89 5.20
CA ASP A 372 -25.11 -23.24 5.80
C ASP A 372 -26.47 -23.62 6.40
N GLY A 373 -27.55 -23.37 5.66
CA GLY A 373 -28.93 -23.68 6.07
C GLY A 373 -29.56 -22.70 7.06
N ARG A 374 -28.85 -21.63 7.47
CA ARG A 374 -29.38 -20.59 8.37
C ARG A 374 -29.59 -19.29 7.64
N THR A 375 -30.82 -18.78 7.67
CA THR A 375 -31.15 -17.45 7.14
C THR A 375 -30.49 -16.36 7.98
N ARG A 376 -29.82 -15.42 7.32
CA ARG A 376 -29.12 -14.28 7.90
C ARG A 376 -29.34 -13.03 7.05
N THR A 377 -29.41 -11.88 7.69
CA THR A 377 -29.43 -10.58 7.01
C THR A 377 -28.02 -9.98 7.07
N VAL A 378 -27.39 -9.82 5.91
CA VAL A 378 -25.97 -9.46 5.81
C VAL A 378 -25.75 -8.30 4.84
N TRP A 379 -24.69 -7.53 5.09
CA TRP A 379 -24.19 -6.55 4.15
C TRP A 379 -23.25 -7.18 3.12
N SER A 380 -22.45 -8.14 3.55
CA SER A 380 -21.52 -8.86 2.68
C SER A 380 -21.04 -10.16 3.32
N VAL A 381 -20.76 -11.13 2.47
CA VAL A 381 -19.98 -12.33 2.82
C VAL A 381 -18.71 -12.32 1.99
N PHE A 382 -17.56 -12.41 2.66
CA PHE A 382 -16.26 -12.58 2.04
C PHE A 382 -15.75 -13.99 2.35
N VAL A 383 -15.22 -14.68 1.35
CA VAL A 383 -14.63 -16.01 1.47
C VAL A 383 -13.25 -15.98 0.79
N GLY A 384 -12.19 -16.05 1.59
CA GLY A 384 -10.82 -16.18 1.10
C GLY A 384 -10.37 -17.63 1.03
N VAL A 385 -9.57 -18.00 0.03
CA VAL A 385 -8.81 -19.26 0.02
C VAL A 385 -7.60 -19.07 0.93
N ASP A 386 -7.45 -19.94 1.94
CA ASP A 386 -6.51 -19.79 3.06
C ASP A 386 -6.85 -18.61 4.00
N ARG A 387 -6.05 -18.46 5.07
CA ARG A 387 -6.26 -17.39 6.05
C ARG A 387 -5.73 -16.05 5.58
N TYR A 388 -6.55 -15.02 5.72
CA TYR A 388 -6.18 -13.65 5.44
C TYR A 388 -5.92 -12.82 6.70
N TYR A 389 -5.08 -11.79 6.58
CA TYR A 389 -4.72 -10.89 7.67
C TYR A 389 -4.79 -9.41 7.26
N PRO A 390 -5.12 -8.50 8.19
CA PRO A 390 -5.69 -8.77 9.51
C PRO A 390 -7.14 -9.31 9.42
N VAL A 391 -7.67 -9.83 10.54
CA VAL A 391 -9.09 -10.19 10.66
C VAL A 391 -9.90 -8.91 10.64
N ALA A 392 -10.55 -8.63 9.51
CA ALA A 392 -11.19 -7.37 9.16
C ALA A 392 -12.21 -7.55 8.02
N VAL A 393 -13.14 -6.62 7.84
CA VAL A 393 -14.12 -6.69 6.72
C VAL A 393 -13.42 -6.77 5.35
N ALA A 394 -12.35 -6.01 5.17
CA ALA A 394 -11.50 -6.06 3.98
C ALA A 394 -10.09 -6.54 4.37
N PRO A 395 -9.77 -7.84 4.25
CA PRO A 395 -8.41 -8.32 4.44
C PRO A 395 -7.43 -7.74 3.43
N ILE A 396 -6.13 -7.77 3.78
CA ILE A 396 -5.07 -7.14 2.97
C ILE A 396 -4.09 -8.18 2.43
N GLU A 397 -3.78 -9.21 3.21
CA GLU A 397 -2.70 -10.14 2.89
C GLU A 397 -3.07 -11.59 3.20
N ARG A 398 -2.84 -12.47 2.22
CA ARG A 398 -2.77 -13.92 2.41
C ARG A 398 -1.31 -14.30 2.64
N ARG A 399 -1.02 -15.00 3.75
CA ARG A 399 0.35 -15.35 4.15
C ARG A 399 0.76 -16.75 3.74
N ARG A 400 -0.19 -17.68 3.68
CA ARG A 400 0.00 -19.09 3.31
C ARG A 400 -0.94 -19.45 2.17
N LEU A 401 -0.57 -20.47 1.42
CA LEU A 401 -1.26 -21.04 0.27
C LEU A 401 -1.56 -22.53 0.48
N ASP A 402 -1.43 -23.04 1.70
CA ASP A 402 -1.57 -24.44 2.08
C ASP A 402 -2.21 -24.58 3.47
N ASP A 403 -3.14 -23.67 3.82
CA ASP A 403 -3.84 -23.72 5.11
C ASP A 403 -5.00 -24.72 5.11
N HIS A 404 -5.40 -25.22 3.94
CA HIS A 404 -6.47 -26.19 3.69
C HIS A 404 -7.84 -25.73 4.22
N LEU A 405 -8.05 -24.41 4.28
CA LEU A 405 -9.22 -23.78 4.87
C LEU A 405 -9.65 -22.57 4.07
N LEU A 406 -10.94 -22.25 4.14
CA LEU A 406 -11.54 -20.99 3.69
C LEU A 406 -11.65 -20.02 4.87
N ASP A 407 -11.29 -18.76 4.67
CA ASP A 407 -11.50 -17.66 5.62
C ASP A 407 -12.82 -16.95 5.32
N VAL A 408 -13.83 -17.23 6.14
CA VAL A 408 -15.19 -16.70 5.99
C VAL A 408 -15.38 -15.51 6.91
N ARG A 409 -15.82 -14.39 6.32
CA ARG A 409 -16.09 -13.14 7.02
C ARG A 409 -17.48 -12.63 6.68
N ILE A 410 -18.33 -12.54 7.69
CA ILE A 410 -19.73 -12.15 7.53
C ILE A 410 -19.94 -10.80 8.22
N LEU A 411 -20.34 -9.80 7.44
CA LEU A 411 -20.74 -8.50 7.95
C LEU A 411 -22.26 -8.48 8.13
N PHE A 412 -22.74 -8.59 9.37
CA PHE A 412 -24.18 -8.62 9.66
C PHE A 412 -24.83 -7.24 9.53
N ALA A 413 -26.09 -7.23 9.11
CA ALA A 413 -26.90 -6.02 9.04
C ALA A 413 -27.58 -5.65 10.38
N ASP A 414 -27.60 -6.59 11.32
CA ASP A 414 -28.33 -6.48 12.58
C ASP A 414 -27.54 -5.64 13.60
N GLY A 415 -27.90 -4.36 13.72
CA GLY A 415 -27.33 -3.44 14.70
C GLY A 415 -27.47 -1.97 14.28
N LYS A 416 -27.88 -1.10 15.21
CA LYS A 416 -28.07 0.36 15.03
C LYS A 416 -26.92 1.05 14.23
N PRO A 417 -27.11 2.34 13.88
CA PRO A 417 -27.45 2.87 12.55
C PRO A 417 -26.46 2.51 11.42
N ARG A 418 -26.96 2.57 10.17
CA ARG A 418 -26.26 2.33 8.87
C ARG A 418 -24.84 2.93 8.77
N SER A 419 -24.49 3.97 9.54
CA SER A 419 -23.14 4.55 9.54
C SER A 419 -22.02 3.60 10.02
N ARG A 420 -22.32 2.56 10.82
CA ARG A 420 -21.31 1.61 11.32
C ARG A 420 -20.76 0.69 10.22
N GLY A 421 -21.63 0.14 9.36
CA GLY A 421 -21.22 -0.69 8.22
C GLY A 421 -20.30 0.06 7.26
N ALA A 422 -20.58 1.35 7.04
CA ALA A 422 -19.76 2.22 6.21
C ALA A 422 -18.34 2.41 6.78
N VAL A 423 -18.20 2.56 8.10
CA VAL A 423 -16.89 2.71 8.75
C VAL A 423 -16.09 1.40 8.68
N ALA A 424 -16.74 0.25 8.88
CA ALA A 424 -16.09 -1.06 8.81
C ALA A 424 -15.60 -1.40 7.38
N LEU A 425 -16.41 -1.09 6.37
CA LEU A 425 -16.06 -1.21 4.94
C LEU A 425 -14.96 -0.21 4.52
N ALA A 426 -15.00 1.03 5.02
CA ALA A 426 -14.04 2.08 4.64
C ALA A 426 -12.64 1.89 5.22
N PHE A 427 -12.53 1.40 6.45
CA PHE A 427 -11.28 1.49 7.22
C PHE A 427 -10.61 0.17 7.56
N GLY A 428 -11.28 -0.98 7.37
CA GLY A 428 -10.75 -2.29 7.76
C GLY A 428 -10.28 -2.34 9.23
N GLY A 429 -9.52 -3.37 9.61
CA GLY A 429 -9.10 -3.65 10.99
C GLY A 429 -8.14 -2.63 11.65
N ARG A 430 -8.04 -1.39 11.16
CA ARG A 430 -7.27 -0.30 11.82
C ARG A 430 -8.09 0.45 12.87
N THR A 431 -9.25 -0.06 13.24
CA THR A 431 -10.30 0.71 13.90
C THR A 431 -10.27 0.67 15.42
N ASP A 432 -9.55 -0.23 16.07
CA ASP A 432 -9.62 -0.34 17.54
C ASP A 432 -9.26 0.97 18.27
N ALA A 433 -8.23 1.69 17.82
CA ALA A 433 -7.78 2.90 18.51
C ALA A 433 -8.65 4.15 18.25
N LEU A 434 -9.31 4.23 17.09
CA LEU A 434 -10.13 5.38 16.70
C LEU A 434 -11.59 5.18 17.12
N VAL A 435 -12.09 3.94 17.05
CA VAL A 435 -13.41 3.52 17.51
C VAL A 435 -13.49 3.52 19.04
N ALA A 436 -12.42 3.19 19.76
CA ALA A 436 -12.37 3.27 21.22
C ALA A 436 -12.65 4.68 21.77
N ARG A 437 -12.39 5.73 20.99
CA ARG A 437 -12.61 7.14 21.36
C ARG A 437 -14.02 7.66 21.08
N MET A 438 -14.90 6.86 20.46
CA MET A 438 -16.25 7.28 20.07
C MET A 438 -17.31 6.41 20.76
N PRO A 439 -17.94 6.88 21.87
CA PRO A 439 -18.81 6.05 22.71
C PRO A 439 -20.06 5.50 22.00
N PHE A 440 -20.53 6.13 20.92
CA PHE A 440 -21.64 5.63 20.08
C PHE A 440 -21.24 4.49 19.13
N LEU A 441 -19.94 4.16 19.04
CA LEU A 441 -19.38 3.07 18.24
C LEU A 441 -18.93 1.85 19.06
N GLN A 442 -19.16 1.82 20.38
CA GLN A 442 -18.85 0.67 21.24
C GLN A 442 -19.93 -0.44 21.13
N GLY A 443 -19.53 -1.71 21.23
CA GLY A 443 -20.38 -2.92 21.10
C GLY A 443 -19.65 -4.09 20.39
N PRO A 444 -20.02 -5.36 20.60
CA PRO A 444 -19.36 -6.53 19.98
C PRO A 444 -19.36 -6.40 18.45
N PRO A 445 -18.32 -6.93 17.77
CA PRO A 445 -18.12 -6.68 16.34
C PRO A 445 -19.31 -7.21 15.51
N ALA A 446 -19.84 -6.39 14.60
CA ALA A 446 -20.80 -6.82 13.56
C ALA A 446 -20.15 -7.70 12.47
N LEU A 447 -19.02 -8.33 12.80
CA LEU A 447 -18.17 -9.12 11.93
C LEU A 447 -17.96 -10.47 12.61
N GLU A 448 -18.53 -11.52 12.03
CA GLU A 448 -18.15 -12.90 12.35
C GLU A 448 -16.99 -13.28 11.42
N ALA A 449 -15.93 -13.85 12.00
CA ALA A 449 -14.79 -14.38 11.27
C ALA A 449 -14.55 -15.82 11.73
N ARG A 450 -14.49 -16.74 10.78
CA ARG A 450 -14.27 -18.17 11.05
C ARG A 450 -13.57 -18.83 9.89
N THR A 451 -12.95 -19.98 10.14
CA THR A 451 -12.36 -20.82 9.10
C THR A 451 -13.13 -22.11 8.95
N VAL A 452 -13.42 -22.50 7.70
CA VAL A 452 -14.19 -23.72 7.36
C VAL A 452 -13.59 -24.38 6.12
N GLU A 453 -13.84 -25.66 5.88
CA GLU A 453 -13.43 -26.33 4.62
C GLU A 453 -14.41 -26.09 3.48
N GLU A 454 -15.68 -25.84 3.83
CA GLU A 454 -16.78 -25.59 2.91
C GLU A 454 -17.75 -24.57 3.48
N ILE A 455 -18.34 -23.76 2.59
CA ILE A 455 -19.47 -22.88 2.89
C ILE A 455 -20.46 -22.89 1.75
N THR A 456 -21.75 -22.97 2.07
CA THR A 456 -22.84 -22.81 1.10
C THR A 456 -23.58 -21.51 1.37
N ILE A 457 -23.77 -20.71 0.32
CA ILE A 457 -24.49 -19.44 0.34
C ILE A 457 -25.59 -19.52 -0.70
N ALA A 458 -26.84 -19.32 -0.30
CA ALA A 458 -27.96 -19.21 -1.22
C ALA A 458 -28.69 -17.87 -1.04
N ALA A 459 -28.99 -17.20 -2.15
CA ALA A 459 -29.78 -15.97 -2.12
C ALA A 459 -31.26 -16.31 -1.82
N ARG A 460 -31.92 -15.50 -0.99
CA ARG A 460 -33.38 -15.54 -0.83
C ARG A 460 -33.96 -14.22 -1.33
N GLY A 461 -34.75 -14.29 -2.40
CA GLY A 461 -35.29 -13.10 -3.08
C GLY A 461 -34.39 -12.63 -4.22
N ASP A 462 -33.99 -11.36 -4.18
CA ASP A 462 -33.16 -10.74 -5.21
C ASP A 462 -31.74 -11.32 -5.22
N ASP A 463 -31.21 -11.54 -6.42
CA ASP A 463 -29.85 -12.06 -6.59
C ASP A 463 -28.83 -10.93 -6.35
N PRO A 464 -27.98 -11.02 -5.33
CA PRO A 464 -26.91 -10.05 -5.13
C PRO A 464 -25.77 -10.20 -6.14
N GLY A 465 -25.79 -11.25 -6.97
CA GLY A 465 -24.67 -11.67 -7.77
C GLY A 465 -23.53 -12.21 -6.92
N TYR A 466 -22.39 -12.44 -7.57
CA TYR A 466 -21.18 -12.92 -6.93
C TYR A 466 -19.96 -12.28 -7.58
N ALA A 467 -18.86 -12.24 -6.85
CA ALA A 467 -17.56 -11.89 -7.42
C ALA A 467 -16.51 -12.90 -6.97
N HIS A 468 -15.57 -13.22 -7.85
CA HIS A 468 -14.41 -14.05 -7.56
C HIS A 468 -13.17 -13.53 -8.29
N ASP A 469 -12.00 -13.56 -7.65
CA ASP A 469 -10.69 -13.21 -8.23
C ASP A 469 -10.62 -11.90 -9.06
N GLY A 470 -11.51 -10.95 -8.78
CA GLY A 470 -11.58 -9.65 -9.46
C GLY A 470 -12.62 -9.58 -10.58
N GLU A 471 -13.29 -10.68 -10.90
CA GLU A 471 -14.44 -10.75 -11.80
C GLU A 471 -15.73 -10.68 -10.99
N ALA A 472 -16.73 -9.96 -11.49
CA ALA A 472 -18.01 -9.78 -10.84
C ALA A 472 -19.14 -10.07 -11.82
N SER A 473 -20.11 -10.86 -11.39
CA SER A 473 -21.37 -11.12 -12.08
C SER A 473 -22.52 -10.57 -11.24
N THR A 474 -23.49 -9.96 -11.92
CA THR A 474 -24.74 -9.50 -11.28
C THR A 474 -25.74 -10.62 -11.06
N GLU A 475 -25.52 -11.78 -11.67
CA GLU A 475 -26.42 -12.94 -11.60
C GLU A 475 -25.66 -14.20 -11.21
N THR A 476 -26.25 -14.96 -10.30
CA THR A 476 -25.80 -16.27 -9.83
C THR A 476 -26.46 -17.36 -10.69
N PRO A 477 -25.68 -18.19 -11.41
CA PRO A 477 -26.22 -19.25 -12.24
C PRO A 477 -27.09 -20.28 -11.49
N GLY A 478 -28.26 -20.58 -12.07
CA GLY A 478 -29.14 -21.68 -11.68
C GLY A 478 -30.25 -21.34 -10.68
N GLU A 479 -31.21 -22.26 -10.55
CA GLU A 479 -32.26 -22.24 -9.53
C GLU A 479 -32.20 -23.53 -8.69
N PRO A 480 -32.07 -23.46 -7.35
CA PRO A 480 -31.96 -22.25 -6.55
C PRO A 480 -30.61 -21.52 -6.76
N ARG A 481 -30.64 -20.18 -6.66
CA ARG A 481 -29.46 -19.30 -6.71
C ARG A 481 -28.55 -19.59 -5.53
N ARG A 482 -27.64 -20.54 -5.73
CA ARG A 482 -26.78 -21.12 -4.69
C ARG A 482 -25.36 -21.19 -5.22
N ILE A 483 -24.43 -20.82 -4.35
CA ILE A 483 -23.01 -21.08 -4.52
C ILE A 483 -22.50 -21.91 -3.35
N THR A 484 -21.63 -22.86 -3.66
CA THR A 484 -20.90 -23.64 -2.66
C THR A 484 -19.42 -23.45 -2.92
N LEU A 485 -18.69 -23.00 -1.91
CA LEU A 485 -17.25 -22.91 -1.95
C LEU A 485 -16.65 -24.03 -1.13
N ARG A 486 -15.76 -24.82 -1.73
CA ARG A 486 -15.01 -25.88 -1.05
C ARG A 486 -13.52 -25.74 -1.34
N VAL A 487 -12.70 -25.72 -0.29
CA VAL A 487 -11.25 -25.72 -0.45
C VAL A 487 -10.77 -27.05 -1.03
N ARG A 488 -9.77 -26.98 -1.90
CA ARG A 488 -9.11 -28.11 -2.55
C ARG A 488 -7.62 -28.06 -2.21
N PRO A 489 -7.22 -28.82 -1.17
CA PRO A 489 -5.83 -28.89 -0.74
C PRO A 489 -4.89 -29.28 -1.87
N ALA A 490 -3.77 -28.57 -2.00
CA ALA A 490 -2.65 -28.91 -2.90
C ALA A 490 -3.08 -29.18 -4.36
N ALA A 491 -4.16 -28.54 -4.83
CA ALA A 491 -4.81 -28.88 -6.10
C ALA A 491 -4.26 -28.13 -7.31
N LEU A 492 -3.31 -27.20 -7.13
CA LEU A 492 -2.63 -26.52 -8.21
C LEU A 492 -1.11 -26.52 -7.99
N LYS A 493 -0.35 -26.90 -9.02
CA LYS A 493 1.11 -26.83 -9.01
C LYS A 493 1.54 -25.50 -9.60
N VAL A 494 2.37 -24.74 -8.90
CA VAL A 494 2.80 -23.40 -9.31
C VAL A 494 4.31 -23.31 -9.22
N TYR A 495 4.96 -22.80 -10.27
CA TYR A 495 6.39 -22.48 -10.19
C TYR A 495 6.62 -21.42 -9.12
N SER A 496 7.59 -21.65 -8.25
CA SER A 496 7.89 -20.73 -7.15
C SER A 496 9.37 -20.90 -6.74
N PRO A 497 10.09 -19.81 -6.45
CA PRO A 497 11.47 -19.89 -6.04
C PRO A 497 11.63 -20.59 -4.68
N ARG A 498 12.77 -21.27 -4.50
CA ARG A 498 13.14 -21.93 -3.22
C ARG A 498 13.53 -20.92 -2.13
N GLU A 499 14.04 -19.75 -2.50
CA GLU A 499 14.51 -18.68 -1.59
C GLU A 499 14.02 -17.29 -2.01
#